data_AF-A0A0H3MN34-F1
#
_entry.id   AF-A0A0H3MN34-F1
#
_cell.length_a   1.000
_cell.length_b   1.000
_cell.length_c   1.000
_cell.angle_alpha   90.00
_cell.angle_beta   90.00
_cell.angle_gamma   90.00
#
_symmetry.space_group_name_H-M   'P 1'
#
loop_
_entity.id
_entity.type
_entity.pdbx_description
1 polymer ?
#
loop_
_entity_poly.entity_id
_entity_poly.type
_entity_poly.pdbx_seq_one_letter_code
_entity_poly.pdbx_strand_id
1 'polypeptide(L)'
;MGNTWCVVDTITLDAATRTAAGGEVMDYSQLSDFEINVAVFEAIHNGSPDYKEGENGAMVFISFVGDIVNGDAVEVEVERGSFNPCANPADAWPIIADNGVNILWDWNESGLHGASANPIWEHEHENVLRAAMIVFLMMQENQNG
;
A
#
# COMPACT_ATOMS: atom_id res chain seq x y z
N MET A 1 -15.68 12.41 47.14
CA MET A 1 -15.53 10.96 46.87
C MET A 1 -16.55 10.61 45.81
N GLY A 2 -16.08 10.08 44.66
CA GLY A 2 -16.93 9.50 43.61
C GLY A 2 -17.02 10.34 42.34
N ASN A 3 -15.92 10.43 41.59
CA ASN A 3 -15.95 10.89 40.21
C ASN A 3 -16.25 9.63 39.39
N THR A 4 -17.50 9.43 39.00
CA THR A 4 -17.88 8.33 38.11
C THR A 4 -17.36 8.67 36.71
N TRP A 5 -16.26 8.05 36.33
CA TRP A 5 -15.78 8.06 34.96
C TRP A 5 -16.80 7.32 34.09
N CYS A 6 -17.36 8.00 33.10
CA CYS A 6 -17.99 7.32 31.98
C CYS A 6 -16.93 6.42 31.35
N VAL A 7 -17.08 5.11 31.51
CA VAL A 7 -16.38 4.14 30.68
C VAL A 7 -16.92 4.37 29.28
N VAL A 8 -16.13 5.05 28.45
CA VAL A 8 -16.34 5.01 27.00
C VAL A 8 -15.93 3.60 26.64
N ASP A 9 -16.92 2.70 26.52
CA ASP A 9 -16.70 1.36 26.03
C ASP A 9 -15.96 1.48 24.69
N THR A 10 -14.74 0.93 24.67
CA THR A 10 -13.96 0.74 23.46
C THR A 10 -14.85 -0.04 22.50
N ILE A 11 -15.42 0.64 21.51
CA ILE A 11 -16.06 -0.02 20.39
C ILE A 11 -14.92 -0.76 19.68
N THR A 12 -14.79 -2.05 19.95
CA THR A 12 -14.17 -2.98 19.02
C THR A 12 -15.00 -2.84 17.74
N LEU A 13 -14.50 -2.04 16.79
CA LEU A 13 -15.06 -1.97 15.44
C LEU A 13 -14.80 -3.32 14.78
N ASP A 14 -15.73 -4.24 15.00
CA ASP A 14 -15.83 -5.48 14.24
C ASP A 14 -15.93 -5.10 12.74
N ALA A 15 -15.18 -5.82 11.91
CA ALA A 15 -15.04 -5.62 10.47
C ALA A 15 -16.38 -5.61 9.70
N ALA A 16 -17.47 -5.95 10.37
CA ALA A 16 -18.83 -6.01 9.84
C ALA A 16 -19.53 -4.67 9.60
N THR A 17 -18.99 -3.51 10.01
CA THR A 17 -19.68 -2.20 9.80
C THR A 17 -19.26 -1.42 8.56
N ARG A 18 -18.39 -1.97 7.68
CA ARG A 18 -17.97 -1.28 6.44
C ARG A 18 -18.94 -1.42 5.26
N THR A 19 -20.08 -2.10 5.38
CA THR A 19 -20.98 -2.31 4.23
C THR A 19 -22.17 -1.35 4.26
N ALA A 20 -21.93 -0.09 3.88
CA ALA A 20 -22.97 0.88 3.54
C ALA A 20 -22.80 1.45 2.12
N ALA A 21 -22.28 0.64 1.18
CA ALA A 21 -22.47 0.75 -0.27
C ALA A 21 -21.98 -0.59 -0.84
N GLY A 22 -22.75 -1.23 -1.72
CA GLY A 22 -22.53 -2.62 -2.15
C GLY A 22 -21.35 -2.85 -3.10
N GLY A 23 -20.16 -2.34 -2.77
CA GLY A 23 -18.89 -2.77 -3.36
C GLY A 23 -18.17 -3.71 -2.38
N GLU A 24 -17.60 -4.80 -2.87
CA GLU A 24 -16.65 -5.57 -2.06
C GLU A 24 -15.44 -4.68 -1.81
N VAL A 25 -15.21 -4.26 -0.56
CA VAL A 25 -13.98 -3.55 -0.17
C VAL A 25 -12.83 -4.55 -0.30
N MET A 26 -11.84 -4.24 -1.14
CA MET A 26 -10.71 -5.12 -1.34
C MET A 26 -9.92 -5.30 -0.03
N ASP A 27 -9.68 -6.55 0.37
CA ASP A 27 -8.81 -6.85 1.51
C ASP A 27 -7.34 -6.89 1.08
N TYR A 28 -6.72 -5.70 1.03
CA TYR A 28 -5.31 -5.55 0.67
C TYR A 28 -4.36 -6.24 1.66
N SER A 29 -4.81 -6.62 2.87
CA SER A 29 -3.93 -7.27 3.86
C SER A 29 -3.43 -8.64 3.40
N GLN A 30 -4.19 -9.32 2.52
CA GLN A 30 -3.87 -10.64 1.98
C GLN A 30 -2.91 -10.59 0.77
N LEU A 31 -2.67 -9.41 0.22
CA LEU A 31 -1.78 -9.23 -0.92
C LEU A 31 -0.30 -9.25 -0.49
N SER A 32 0.54 -9.78 -1.36
CA SER A 32 2.00 -9.65 -1.22
C SER A 32 2.44 -8.20 -1.35
N ASP A 33 3.65 -7.89 -0.86
CA ASP A 33 4.23 -6.54 -1.02
C ASP A 33 4.38 -6.15 -2.49
N PHE A 34 4.66 -7.11 -3.39
CA PHE A 34 4.68 -6.87 -4.83
C PHE A 34 3.31 -6.43 -5.36
N GLU A 35 2.25 -7.17 -5.03
CA GLU A 35 0.89 -6.83 -5.46
C GLU A 35 0.45 -5.48 -4.90
N ILE A 36 0.80 -5.15 -3.66
CA ILE A 36 0.54 -3.82 -3.06
C ILE A 36 1.33 -2.74 -3.81
N ASN A 37 2.62 -2.95 -4.06
CA ASN A 37 3.46 -1.99 -4.77
C ASN A 37 2.92 -1.69 -6.19
N VAL A 38 2.45 -2.72 -6.90
CA VAL A 38 1.79 -2.58 -8.20
C VAL A 38 0.48 -1.80 -8.07
N ALA A 39 -0.40 -2.18 -7.14
CA ALA A 39 -1.67 -1.49 -6.93
C ALA A 39 -1.48 -0.01 -6.59
N VAL A 40 -0.48 0.31 -5.76
CA VAL A 40 -0.11 1.69 -5.42
C VAL A 40 0.34 2.44 -6.66
N PHE A 41 1.21 1.84 -7.48
CA PHE A 41 1.70 2.44 -8.72
C PHE A 41 0.55 2.76 -9.69
N GLU A 42 -0.39 1.82 -9.86
CA GLU A 42 -1.54 2.00 -10.74
C GLU A 42 -2.48 3.09 -10.24
N ALA A 43 -2.70 3.19 -8.93
CA ALA A 43 -3.53 4.23 -8.33
C ALA A 43 -2.97 5.64 -8.57
N ILE A 44 -1.65 5.82 -8.56
CA ILE A 44 -1.02 7.14 -8.76
C ILE A 44 -0.77 7.49 -10.24
N HIS A 45 -0.63 6.50 -11.13
CA HIS A 45 -0.32 6.72 -12.55
C HIS A 45 -1.47 6.41 -13.52
N ASN A 46 -2.59 5.86 -13.03
CA ASN A 46 -3.72 5.41 -13.84
C ASN A 46 -3.31 4.37 -14.90
N GLY A 47 -2.44 3.44 -14.49
CA GLY A 47 -1.89 2.36 -15.30
C GLY A 47 -0.46 2.00 -14.90
N SER A 48 0.06 0.91 -15.49
CA SER A 48 1.39 0.39 -15.24
C SER A 48 2.13 0.15 -16.58
N PRO A 49 3.46 0.38 -16.65
CA PRO A 49 4.26 -0.03 -17.80
C PRO A 49 4.45 -1.55 -17.81
N ASP A 50 5.30 -2.12 -18.67
CA ASP A 50 5.76 -3.49 -18.48
C ASP A 50 6.63 -3.58 -17.21
N TYR A 51 6.38 -4.60 -16.37
CA TYR A 51 7.14 -4.83 -15.14
C TYR A 51 7.27 -6.31 -14.82
N LYS A 52 8.19 -6.62 -13.90
CA LYS A 52 8.32 -7.93 -13.25
C LYS A 52 8.51 -7.76 -11.74
N GLU A 53 8.30 -8.83 -11.00
CA GLU A 53 8.64 -8.88 -9.58
C GLU A 53 10.16 -8.97 -9.41
N GLY A 54 10.70 -8.06 -8.60
CA GLY A 54 12.09 -8.04 -8.15
C GLY A 54 12.23 -8.49 -6.70
N GLU A 55 13.42 -8.29 -6.13
CA GLU A 55 13.69 -8.67 -4.74
C GLU A 55 12.81 -7.89 -3.74
N ASN A 56 12.41 -8.56 -2.66
CA ASN A 56 11.59 -7.99 -1.57
C ASN A 56 10.30 -7.32 -2.09
N GLY A 57 9.68 -7.92 -3.10
CA GLY A 57 8.43 -7.43 -3.69
C GLY A 57 8.57 -6.15 -4.50
N ALA A 58 9.77 -5.73 -4.89
CA ALA A 58 9.92 -4.54 -5.73
C ALA A 58 9.22 -4.73 -7.09
N MET A 59 8.52 -3.70 -7.56
CA MET A 59 8.06 -3.64 -8.95
C MET A 59 9.21 -3.13 -9.81
N VAL A 60 9.77 -3.97 -10.67
CA VAL A 60 10.89 -3.60 -11.57
C VAL A 60 10.35 -3.29 -12.95
N PHE A 61 10.55 -2.07 -13.41
CA PHE A 61 10.13 -1.63 -14.75
C PHE A 61 11.03 -2.24 -15.80
N ILE A 62 10.44 -2.85 -16.82
CA ILE A 62 11.17 -3.48 -17.92
C ILE A 62 10.74 -2.91 -19.26
N SER A 63 11.58 -3.14 -20.27
CA SER A 63 11.28 -2.86 -21.66
C SER A 63 12.05 -3.84 -22.53
N PHE A 64 11.54 -4.13 -23.72
CA PHE A 64 12.23 -4.97 -24.69
C PHE A 64 12.89 -4.10 -25.74
N VAL A 65 14.18 -4.33 -25.98
CA VAL A 65 14.95 -3.63 -27.02
C VAL A 65 15.51 -4.67 -27.97
N GLY A 66 15.35 -4.43 -29.27
CA GLY A 66 15.99 -5.26 -30.29
C GLY A 66 17.50 -5.06 -30.29
N ASP A 67 18.25 -6.15 -30.23
CA ASP A 67 19.70 -6.19 -30.31
C ASP A 67 20.15 -7.27 -31.32
N ILE A 68 21.43 -7.24 -31.70
CA ILE A 68 22.03 -8.25 -32.58
C ILE A 68 23.09 -9.01 -31.78
N VAL A 69 22.79 -10.26 -31.44
CA VAL A 69 23.72 -11.15 -30.73
C VAL A 69 24.13 -12.27 -31.69
N ASN A 70 25.43 -12.36 -32.00
CA ASN A 70 26.00 -13.33 -32.95
C ASN A 70 25.41 -13.30 -34.37
N GLY A 71 24.85 -12.16 -34.80
CA GLY A 71 24.28 -11.98 -36.14
C GLY A 71 22.78 -12.25 -36.23
N ASP A 72 22.16 -12.69 -35.14
CA ASP A 72 20.71 -12.89 -35.04
C ASP A 72 20.05 -11.72 -34.30
N ALA A 73 18.88 -11.30 -34.78
CA ALA A 73 18.06 -10.31 -34.09
C ALA A 73 17.40 -10.97 -32.86
N VAL A 74 17.65 -10.41 -31.68
CA VAL A 74 17.10 -10.87 -30.40
C VAL A 74 16.43 -9.71 -29.68
N GLU A 75 15.39 -9.99 -28.90
CA GLU A 75 14.82 -9.03 -27.97
C GLU A 75 15.46 -9.23 -26.60
N VAL A 76 16.01 -8.15 -26.05
CA VAL A 76 16.66 -8.14 -24.75
C VAL A 76 15.77 -7.36 -23.78
N GLU A 77 15.46 -7.98 -22.65
CA GLU A 77 14.80 -7.31 -21.53
C GLU A 77 15.80 -6.37 -20.84
N VAL A 78 15.40 -5.11 -20.69
CA VAL A 78 16.21 -4.07 -20.03
C VAL A 78 15.42 -3.49 -18.88
N GLU A 79 15.99 -3.57 -17.69
CA GLU A 79 15.45 -2.92 -16.48
C GLU A 79 15.66 -1.40 -16.54
N ARG A 80 14.61 -0.64 -16.25
CA ARG A 80 14.60 0.83 -16.34
C ARG A 80 14.54 1.52 -14.97
N GLY A 81 14.24 0.77 -13.93
CA GLY A 81 14.13 1.26 -12.56
C GLY A 81 13.25 0.32 -11.74
N SER A 82 13.02 0.70 -10.48
CA SER A 82 12.13 -0.04 -9.59
C SER A 82 11.32 0.90 -8.71
N PHE A 83 10.25 0.37 -8.16
CA PHE A 83 9.36 1.02 -7.22
C PHE A 83 9.00 0.03 -6.12
N ASN A 84 9.29 0.38 -4.87
CA ASN A 84 9.02 -0.49 -3.72
C ASN A 84 8.59 0.31 -2.49
N PRO A 85 7.43 0.98 -2.52
CA PRO A 85 6.98 1.78 -1.39
C PRO A 85 6.71 0.96 -0.11
N CYS A 86 6.49 -0.36 -0.20
CA CYS A 86 6.42 -1.21 1.00
C CYS A 86 7.76 -1.37 1.73
N ALA A 87 8.91 -1.22 1.05
CA ALA A 87 10.23 -1.42 1.67
C ALA A 87 11.20 -0.23 1.54
N ASN A 88 10.89 0.77 0.71
CA ASN A 88 11.74 1.92 0.42
C ASN A 88 11.06 3.23 0.85
N PRO A 89 11.56 3.90 1.91
CA PRO A 89 11.00 5.18 2.35
C PRO A 89 11.01 6.27 1.28
N ALA A 90 11.96 6.26 0.34
CA ALA A 90 12.03 7.28 -0.71
C ALA A 90 10.86 7.18 -1.70
N ASP A 91 10.37 5.96 -1.94
CA ASP A 91 9.20 5.70 -2.78
C ASP A 91 7.90 5.96 -2.01
N ALA A 92 7.88 5.58 -0.73
CA ALA A 92 6.69 5.69 0.12
C ALA A 92 6.38 7.13 0.56
N TRP A 93 7.43 7.91 0.90
CA TRP A 93 7.26 9.19 1.58
C TRP A 93 6.44 10.21 0.78
N PRO A 94 6.64 10.39 -0.54
CA PRO A 94 5.80 11.28 -1.34
C PRO A 94 4.31 10.91 -1.23
N ILE A 95 3.97 9.62 -1.27
CA ILE A 95 2.59 9.14 -1.19
C ILE A 95 1.99 9.44 0.18
N ILE A 96 2.74 9.17 1.25
CA ILE A 96 2.31 9.40 2.63
C ILE A 96 2.05 10.89 2.86
N ALA A 97 2.99 11.74 2.46
CA ALA A 97 2.92 13.19 2.67
C ALA A 97 1.79 13.83 1.85
N ASP A 98 1.66 13.47 0.57
CA ASP A 98 0.70 14.09 -0.34
C ASP A 98 -0.75 13.69 -0.04
N ASN A 99 -0.96 12.52 0.57
CA ASN A 99 -2.29 12.00 0.90
C ASN A 99 -2.67 12.19 2.38
N GLY A 100 -1.79 12.75 3.21
CA GLY A 100 -2.08 12.98 4.63
C GLY A 100 -2.25 11.68 5.43
N VAL A 101 -1.49 10.64 5.07
CA VAL A 101 -1.43 9.40 5.83
C VAL A 101 -0.55 9.61 7.06
N ASN A 102 -1.11 9.36 8.24
CA ASN A 102 -0.41 9.44 9.51
C ASN A 102 0.28 8.11 9.79
N ILE A 103 1.48 8.19 10.39
CA ILE A 103 2.24 7.03 10.87
C ILE A 103 2.18 7.02 12.41
N LEU A 104 1.84 5.86 12.97
CA LEU A 104 1.74 5.64 14.41
C LEU A 104 2.70 4.51 14.81
N TRP A 105 3.80 4.87 15.47
CA TRP A 105 4.79 3.92 15.97
C TRP A 105 4.27 3.23 17.23
N ASP A 106 4.60 1.96 17.39
CA ASP A 106 4.21 1.12 18.54
C ASP A 106 2.73 1.30 18.94
N TRP A 107 1.85 1.17 17.95
CA TRP A 107 0.42 1.47 18.05
C TRP A 107 -0.30 0.55 19.03
N ASN A 108 0.13 -0.71 19.13
CA ASN A 108 -0.51 -1.71 19.96
C ASN A 108 0.48 -2.48 20.85
N GLU A 109 -0.04 -3.24 21.81
CA GLU A 109 0.76 -4.03 22.76
C GLU A 109 1.56 -5.17 22.11
N SER A 110 1.23 -5.52 20.86
CA SER A 110 1.99 -6.49 20.06
C SER A 110 3.18 -5.87 19.32
N GLY A 111 3.39 -4.55 19.46
CA GLY A 111 4.49 -3.82 18.83
C GLY A 111 4.27 -3.54 17.35
N LEU A 112 3.03 -3.65 16.85
CA LEU A 112 2.72 -3.28 15.47
C LEU A 112 2.72 -1.76 15.30
N HIS A 113 2.96 -1.31 14.08
CA HIS A 113 2.83 0.08 13.69
C HIS A 113 1.48 0.31 13.03
N GLY A 114 0.85 1.44 13.30
CA GLY A 114 -0.38 1.87 12.68
C GLY A 114 -0.12 2.86 11.55
N ALA A 115 -1.01 2.87 10.56
CA ALA A 115 -1.19 3.98 9.65
C ALA A 115 -2.66 4.42 9.67
N SER A 116 -2.92 5.73 9.50
CA SER A 116 -4.30 6.21 9.45
C SER A 116 -4.53 7.46 8.60
N ALA A 117 -5.75 7.66 8.12
CA ALA A 117 -6.15 8.84 7.36
C ALA A 117 -7.62 9.23 7.60
N ASN A 118 -7.99 10.49 7.32
CA ASN A 118 -9.37 10.96 7.42
C ASN A 118 -10.24 10.44 6.25
N PRO A 119 -11.56 10.21 6.43
CA PRO A 119 -12.34 10.40 7.65
C PRO A 119 -12.05 9.38 8.74
N ILE A 120 -11.96 8.07 8.46
CA ILE A 120 -11.41 7.03 9.36
C ILE A 120 -10.94 5.83 8.52
N TRP A 121 -9.69 5.85 8.07
CA TRP A 121 -8.99 4.70 7.49
C TRP A 121 -7.85 4.33 8.41
N GLU A 122 -7.71 3.06 8.74
CA GLU A 122 -6.63 2.58 9.60
C GLU A 122 -6.23 1.16 9.23
N HIS A 123 -4.95 0.87 9.38
CA HIS A 123 -4.40 -0.47 9.27
C HIS A 123 -3.17 -0.59 10.17
N GLU A 124 -2.91 -1.78 10.69
CA GLU A 124 -1.73 -2.07 11.50
C GLU A 124 -0.90 -3.18 10.86
N HIS A 125 0.43 -3.03 10.93
CA HIS A 125 1.37 -4.00 10.39
C HIS A 125 2.74 -3.86 11.07
N GLU A 126 3.54 -4.93 11.05
CA GLU A 126 4.93 -4.89 11.55
C GLU A 126 5.81 -3.95 10.72
N ASN A 127 5.49 -3.83 9.43
CA ASN A 127 6.09 -2.90 8.50
C ASN A 127 5.19 -1.67 8.33
N VAL A 128 5.66 -0.54 8.87
CA VAL A 128 4.95 0.74 8.86
C VAL A 128 4.66 1.28 7.46
N LEU A 129 5.56 1.04 6.50
CA LEU A 129 5.39 1.52 5.13
C LEU A 129 4.30 0.71 4.42
N ARG A 130 4.30 -0.61 4.62
CA ARG A 130 3.21 -1.48 4.12
C ARG A 130 1.86 -1.05 4.70
N ALA A 131 1.78 -0.77 6.01
CA ALA A 131 0.56 -0.25 6.62
C ALA A 131 0.09 1.05 5.95
N ALA A 132 1.02 1.98 5.70
CA ALA A 132 0.71 3.25 5.05
C ALA A 132 0.21 3.07 3.61
N MET A 133 0.80 2.15 2.84
CA MET A 133 0.36 1.86 1.47
C MET A 133 -1.02 1.22 1.43
N ILE A 134 -1.34 0.32 2.37
CA ILE A 134 -2.68 -0.26 2.49
C ILE A 134 -3.72 0.83 2.80
N VAL A 135 -3.44 1.74 3.73
CA VAL A 135 -4.34 2.88 4.03
C VAL A 135 -4.53 3.77 2.81
N PHE A 136 -3.46 4.07 2.08
CA PHE A 136 -3.55 4.82 0.82
C PHE A 136 -4.48 4.13 -0.19
N LEU A 137 -4.34 2.81 -0.40
CA LEU A 137 -5.19 2.07 -1.33
C LEU A 137 -6.67 2.08 -0.90
N MET A 138 -6.95 1.89 0.39
CA MET A 138 -8.31 2.01 0.93
C MET A 138 -8.91 3.40 0.66
N MET A 139 -8.11 4.47 0.76
CA MET A 139 -8.56 5.83 0.45
C MET A 139 -8.90 6.00 -1.04
N GLN A 140 -8.08 5.44 -1.94
CA GLN A 140 -8.27 5.58 -3.39
C GLN A 140 -9.46 4.78 -3.90
N GLU A 141 -9.68 3.56 -3.39
CA GLU A 141 -10.83 2.73 -3.75
C GLU A 141 -12.15 3.46 -3.45
N ASN A 142 -12.24 4.12 -2.29
CA ASN A 142 -13.43 4.88 -1.91
C ASN A 142 -13.63 6.19 -2.70
N GLN A 143 -12.58 6.75 -3.31
CA GLN A 143 -12.70 7.96 -4.14
C GLN A 143 -13.13 7.66 -5.58
N ASN A 144 -12.87 6.44 -6.06
CA ASN A 144 -13.13 6.00 -7.43
C ASN A 144 -14.34 5.04 -7.54
N GLY A 145 -15.07 4.81 -6.44
CA GLY A 145 -16.26 3.95 -6.35
C GLY A 145 -17.60 4.68 -6.34
#